data_AF-A0A8S1M4W8-F1
#
_entry.id   AF-A0A8S1M4W8-F1
#
_cell.length_a   1.000
_cell.length_b   1.000
_cell.length_c   1.000
_cell.angle_alpha   90.00
_cell.angle_beta   90.00
_cell.angle_gamma   90.00
#
_symmetry.space_group_name_H-M   'P 1'
#
loop_
_entity.id
_entity.type
_entity.pdbx_description
1 polymer ?
#
loop_
_entity_poly.entity_id
_entity_poly.type
_entity_poly.pdbx_seq_one_letter_code
_entity_poly.pdbx_strand_id
1 'polypeptide(L)'
;MLSTEDFNQLYKEIDSDYGTKFKKRIQVQKVEKDGQEFIAFDLKQLKLDKLREKKLRRMKYIGLKQPELCIINEGQQILIFKDILNYQLSKEKLIEYGKYLQRILIQIVLAYNEFENRNLEWQISELNQIYFFKGIVLFLIVDYVQNKNKNHREQLFQNLILQNFKNQIPNRNVMLNQQNNDKFQQLIDYLFNQQNIPSGQFGVEASYEQIIKWLFNIPNNAKVLYYNAFCIIKQFQTPEEIKEILPNSTLQMIFKQKKNYFKFKFYNEIIQNIDREIKIMEKNIEYKQLAYCSCYFRIYDKAFIFMKLYKYTLSDIFKFWKDNKPKFYKRKVYHLCDSFSTAIFELEMSHLIHRDLKPSNLFLQDWNEDDPDLLNKFQIIIGDFDRSKELDLEQQKFIQDYDRTQKFIQNKNIEMTEFNRENTQQYDPPETVATEKYDIWQYGLICYTIANKGQFPGCYDGGRGLDDQVYDSYYSLEKIKTTLTHTDYEEEFLQMIANCLKKNHYERPSIEQIHQTNIKLYLQDLEKNSEESFSKNESQLQYLQNSQTKQKIKILSESSIQQSSQ
;
A
#
# COMPACT_ATOMS: atom_id res chain seq x y z
N MET A 1 0.86 -19.51 10.16
CA MET A 1 2.31 -19.54 9.87
C MET A 1 2.89 -20.68 10.67
N LEU A 2 3.81 -21.47 10.09
CA LEU A 2 4.51 -22.52 10.83
C LEU A 2 5.37 -21.90 11.95
N SER A 3 5.50 -22.58 13.08
CA SER A 3 6.46 -22.17 14.11
C SER A 3 7.90 -22.35 13.62
N THR A 4 8.87 -21.65 14.22
CA THR A 4 10.29 -21.80 13.86
C THR A 4 10.80 -23.24 14.07
N GLU A 5 10.26 -23.96 15.06
CA GLU A 5 10.61 -25.36 15.33
C GLU A 5 10.02 -26.30 14.28
N ASP A 6 8.74 -26.12 13.98
CA ASP A 6 8.05 -26.83 12.90
C ASP A 6 8.72 -26.65 11.55
N PHE A 7 9.29 -25.47 11.34
CA PHE A 7 10.03 -25.08 10.15
C PHE A 7 11.40 -25.75 10.08
N ASN A 8 12.16 -25.73 11.18
CA ASN A 8 13.46 -26.41 11.24
C ASN A 8 13.31 -27.92 11.05
N GLN A 9 12.20 -28.50 11.50
CA GLN A 9 11.87 -29.89 11.24
C GLN A 9 11.53 -30.13 9.76
N LEU A 10 10.67 -29.31 9.16
CA LEU A 10 10.34 -29.39 7.72
C LEU A 10 11.61 -29.29 6.86
N TYR A 11 12.53 -28.39 7.21
CA TYR A 11 13.82 -28.25 6.52
C TYR A 11 14.69 -29.51 6.64
N LYS A 12 14.75 -30.13 7.83
CA LYS A 12 15.50 -31.38 8.03
C LYS A 12 14.89 -32.54 7.24
N GLU A 13 13.57 -32.60 7.13
CA GLU A 13 12.85 -33.60 6.33
C GLU A 13 13.16 -33.43 4.83
N ILE A 14 13.11 -32.19 4.32
CA ILE A 14 13.52 -31.78 2.96
C ILE A 14 14.98 -32.22 2.66
N ASP A 15 15.89 -31.98 3.59
CA ASP A 15 17.33 -32.28 3.43
C ASP A 15 17.63 -33.78 3.47
N SER A 16 16.85 -34.56 4.22
CA SER A 16 17.05 -36.00 4.39
C SER A 16 16.63 -36.86 3.18
N ASP A 17 15.73 -36.36 2.32
CA ASP A 17 15.09 -37.13 1.24
C ASP A 17 15.76 -36.90 -0.14
N TYR A 18 17.04 -36.53 -0.15
CA TYR A 18 17.84 -36.28 -1.36
C TYR A 18 18.16 -37.60 -2.13
N GLY A 19 17.12 -38.20 -2.74
CA GLY A 19 17.16 -39.41 -3.56
C GLY A 19 16.74 -39.13 -5.03
N THR A 20 17.44 -39.78 -5.96
CA THR A 20 17.49 -39.45 -7.39
C THR A 20 16.28 -39.88 -8.24
N LYS A 21 15.67 -38.93 -9.00
CA LYS A 21 15.30 -39.00 -10.44
C LYS A 21 14.19 -37.99 -10.80
N PHE A 22 14.57 -36.75 -11.14
CA PHE A 22 13.76 -35.87 -12.00
C PHE A 22 14.66 -35.18 -13.03
N LYS A 23 14.26 -35.24 -14.30
CA LYS A 23 15.02 -34.69 -15.44
C LYS A 23 15.09 -33.17 -15.35
N LYS A 24 16.31 -32.65 -15.14
CA LYS A 24 16.89 -31.38 -15.63
C LYS A 24 16.16 -30.04 -15.51
N ARG A 25 14.99 -29.93 -14.87
CA ARG A 25 14.34 -28.64 -14.60
C ARG A 25 13.75 -28.64 -13.21
N ILE A 26 14.47 -28.01 -12.28
CA ILE A 26 14.11 -27.73 -10.89
C ILE A 26 13.87 -29.01 -10.06
N GLN A 27 14.71 -29.25 -9.07
CA GLN A 27 14.41 -30.30 -8.09
C GLN A 27 13.17 -29.88 -7.31
N VAL A 28 12.14 -30.70 -7.42
CA VAL A 28 10.87 -30.54 -6.72
C VAL A 28 10.85 -31.57 -5.61
N GLN A 29 10.78 -31.11 -4.37
CA GLN A 29 10.54 -32.00 -3.24
C GLN A 29 9.12 -31.77 -2.73
N LYS A 30 8.42 -32.89 -2.54
CA LYS A 30 7.09 -32.93 -1.95
C LYS A 30 7.23 -33.29 -0.49
N VAL A 31 6.73 -32.43 0.39
CA VAL A 31 6.70 -32.70 1.83
C VAL A 31 5.28 -32.57 2.34
N GLU A 32 4.81 -33.56 3.08
CA GLU A 32 3.49 -33.53 3.69
C GLU A 32 3.62 -33.18 5.18
N LYS A 33 2.95 -32.10 5.60
CA LYS A 33 2.91 -31.68 7.00
C LYS A 33 1.49 -31.26 7.37
N ASP A 34 0.97 -31.83 8.46
CA ASP A 34 -0.40 -31.58 8.94
C ASP A 34 -1.48 -31.82 7.86
N GLY A 35 -1.26 -32.80 6.99
CA GLY A 35 -2.14 -33.11 5.86
C GLY A 35 -2.11 -32.10 4.72
N GLN A 36 -1.14 -31.18 4.70
CA GLN A 36 -0.92 -30.20 3.64
C GLN A 36 0.34 -30.56 2.86
N GLU A 37 0.28 -30.41 1.54
CA GLU A 37 1.39 -30.69 0.64
C GLU A 37 2.22 -29.43 0.40
N PHE A 38 3.54 -29.55 0.55
CA PHE A 38 4.50 -28.47 0.36
C PHE A 38 5.47 -28.76 -0.78
N ILE A 39 5.47 -27.79 -1.67
CA ILE A 39 6.18 -27.43 -2.88
C ILE A 39 7.60 -26.86 -2.79
N ALA A 40 8.66 -27.60 -2.52
CA ALA A 40 10.00 -26.98 -2.43
C ALA A 40 10.72 -26.90 -3.79
N PHE A 41 11.20 -25.70 -4.15
CA PHE A 41 12.00 -25.43 -5.35
C PHE A 41 13.33 -24.75 -4.99
N ASP A 42 14.46 -25.28 -5.45
CA ASP A 42 15.79 -24.67 -5.26
C ASP A 42 16.13 -23.64 -6.36
N LEU A 43 16.34 -22.39 -5.97
CA LEU A 43 16.66 -21.27 -6.86
C LEU A 43 18.09 -21.27 -7.40
N LYS A 44 19.05 -22.01 -6.81
CA LYS A 44 20.42 -22.12 -7.36
C LYS A 44 20.41 -22.52 -8.84
N GLN A 45 19.37 -23.25 -9.27
CA GLN A 45 19.22 -23.71 -10.64
C GLN A 45 18.70 -22.65 -11.61
N LEU A 46 18.00 -21.60 -11.14
CA LEU A 46 17.40 -20.59 -12.01
C LEU A 46 18.39 -19.55 -12.53
N LYS A 47 19.60 -19.46 -11.95
CA LYS A 47 20.62 -18.46 -12.28
C LYS A 47 20.08 -17.03 -12.30
N LEU A 48 19.13 -16.73 -11.41
CA LEU A 48 18.62 -15.38 -11.22
C LEU A 48 19.64 -14.60 -10.39
N ASP A 49 20.00 -13.39 -10.82
CA ASP A 49 20.71 -12.48 -9.94
C ASP A 49 19.76 -11.96 -8.83
N LYS A 50 20.34 -11.58 -7.70
CA LYS A 50 19.61 -11.14 -6.50
C LYS A 50 18.68 -9.95 -6.77
N LEU A 51 19.03 -9.06 -7.70
CA LEU A 51 18.22 -7.89 -8.02
C LEU A 51 16.95 -8.29 -8.79
N ARG A 52 17.08 -9.19 -9.77
CA ARG A 52 15.95 -9.74 -10.55
C ARG A 52 15.01 -10.56 -9.67
N GLU A 53 15.56 -11.42 -8.82
CA GLU A 53 14.78 -12.20 -7.88
C GLU A 53 13.99 -11.28 -6.93
N LYS A 54 14.65 -10.27 -6.36
CA LYS A 54 13.99 -9.25 -5.53
C LYS A 54 12.89 -8.51 -6.30
N LYS A 55 13.10 -8.17 -7.58
CA LYS A 55 12.08 -7.54 -8.44
C LYS A 55 10.86 -8.46 -8.62
N LEU A 56 11.06 -9.74 -8.93
CA LEU A 56 9.98 -10.71 -9.14
C LEU A 56 9.21 -10.99 -7.84
N ARG A 57 9.90 -11.12 -6.70
CA ARG A 57 9.28 -11.35 -5.39
C ARG A 57 8.44 -10.17 -4.89
N ARG A 58 8.81 -8.96 -5.30
CA ARG A 58 8.06 -7.74 -4.98
C ARG A 58 6.84 -7.57 -5.88
N MET A 59 6.84 -8.16 -7.07
CA MET A 59 5.75 -7.99 -8.02
C MET A 59 4.44 -8.54 -7.46
N LYS A 60 3.39 -7.71 -7.45
CA LYS A 60 2.07 -8.05 -6.90
C LYS A 60 1.02 -8.31 -7.98
N TYR A 61 1.45 -8.78 -9.16
CA TYR A 61 0.51 -9.14 -10.21
C TYR A 61 -0.28 -10.38 -9.78
N ILE A 62 -1.61 -10.34 -9.86
CA ILE A 62 -2.47 -11.43 -9.35
C ILE A 62 -2.22 -12.78 -10.05
N GLY A 63 -1.76 -12.77 -11.31
CA GLY A 63 -1.40 -13.99 -12.04
C GLY A 63 -0.02 -14.55 -11.68
N LEU A 64 0.74 -13.91 -10.78
CA LEU A 64 2.04 -14.38 -10.32
C LEU A 64 1.93 -14.89 -8.89
N LYS A 65 2.02 -16.21 -8.70
CA LYS A 65 1.99 -16.82 -7.38
C LYS A 65 3.34 -16.65 -6.69
N GLN A 66 3.31 -15.93 -5.58
CA GLN A 66 4.44 -15.79 -4.66
C GLN A 66 4.53 -17.03 -3.76
N PRO A 67 5.75 -17.45 -3.36
CA PRO A 67 5.92 -18.56 -2.43
C PRO A 67 5.41 -18.18 -1.03
N GLU A 68 4.88 -19.15 -0.30
CA GLU A 68 4.49 -19.00 1.10
C GLU A 68 5.71 -18.72 1.97
N LEU A 69 6.85 -19.36 1.66
CA LEU A 69 8.10 -19.21 2.40
C LEU A 69 9.31 -19.16 1.45
N CYS A 70 10.33 -18.44 1.88
CA CYS A 70 11.63 -18.36 1.21
C CYS A 70 12.72 -18.64 2.25
N ILE A 71 13.38 -19.78 2.13
CA ILE A 71 14.47 -20.20 3.03
C ILE A 71 15.79 -19.79 2.40
N ILE A 72 16.69 -19.18 3.16
CA ILE A 72 18.07 -18.88 2.75
C ILE A 72 18.99 -19.58 3.74
N ASN A 73 19.71 -20.62 3.28
CA ASN A 73 20.68 -21.35 4.11
C ASN A 73 21.95 -21.65 3.32
N GLU A 74 23.13 -21.31 3.86
CA GLU A 74 24.44 -21.62 3.26
C GLU A 74 24.55 -21.29 1.74
N GLY A 75 23.95 -20.18 1.33
CA GLY A 75 23.92 -19.74 -0.07
C GLY A 75 22.95 -20.51 -0.98
N GLN A 76 22.18 -21.47 -0.46
CA GLN A 76 21.00 -22.05 -1.10
C GLN A 76 19.76 -21.25 -0.75
N GLN A 77 18.86 -21.15 -1.72
CA GLN A 77 17.59 -20.49 -1.53
C GLN A 77 16.45 -21.36 -2.02
N ILE A 78 15.56 -21.72 -1.10
CA ILE A 78 14.45 -22.65 -1.35
C ILE A 78 13.14 -21.86 -1.27
N LEU A 79 12.33 -21.95 -2.32
CA LEU A 79 10.98 -21.41 -2.34
C LEU A 79 9.98 -22.52 -2.06
N ILE A 80 9.08 -22.28 -1.12
CA ILE A 80 8.06 -23.26 -0.71
C ILE A 80 6.70 -22.77 -1.18
N PHE A 81 5.99 -23.66 -1.89
CA PHE A 81 4.63 -23.46 -2.36
C PHE A 81 3.66 -24.41 -1.66
N LYS A 82 2.46 -23.95 -1.28
CA LYS A 82 1.46 -24.84 -0.67
C LYS A 82 0.49 -25.41 -1.71
N ASP A 83 0.32 -26.74 -1.70
CA ASP A 83 -0.64 -27.55 -2.48
C ASP A 83 -0.65 -27.26 -4.00
N ILE A 84 0.42 -26.68 -4.55
CA ILE A 84 0.35 -26.02 -5.85
C ILE A 84 0.16 -26.99 -7.03
N LEU A 85 0.69 -28.22 -6.93
CA LEU A 85 0.60 -29.22 -7.99
C LEU A 85 -0.84 -29.68 -8.24
N ASN A 86 -1.72 -29.59 -7.23
CA ASN A 86 -3.14 -29.90 -7.38
C ASN A 86 -3.84 -28.96 -8.38
N TYR A 87 -3.26 -27.79 -8.66
CA TYR A 87 -3.80 -26.79 -9.58
C TYR A 87 -3.08 -26.76 -10.92
N GLN A 88 -2.01 -27.53 -11.09
CA GLN A 88 -1.24 -27.60 -12.33
C GLN A 88 -2.13 -28.04 -13.50
N LEU A 89 -2.11 -27.32 -14.61
CA LEU A 89 -2.90 -27.64 -15.79
C LEU A 89 -2.33 -28.84 -16.54
N SER A 90 -3.25 -29.65 -17.07
CA SER A 90 -3.00 -30.73 -18.01
C SER A 90 -4.08 -30.73 -19.08
N LYS A 91 -3.96 -31.56 -20.12
CA LYS A 91 -5.01 -31.68 -21.15
C LYS A 91 -6.31 -32.20 -20.54
N GLU A 92 -6.21 -33.13 -19.61
CA GLU A 92 -7.34 -33.73 -18.89
C GLU A 92 -8.06 -32.67 -18.05
N LYS A 93 -7.31 -31.86 -17.28
CA LYS A 93 -7.89 -30.76 -16.51
C LYS A 93 -8.50 -29.67 -17.39
N LEU A 94 -7.93 -29.38 -18.56
CA LEU A 94 -8.58 -28.44 -19.49
C LEU A 94 -9.93 -28.93 -20.00
N ILE A 95 -10.09 -30.25 -20.21
CA ILE A 95 -11.37 -30.86 -20.56
C ILE A 95 -12.36 -30.72 -19.40
N GLU A 96 -11.92 -31.03 -18.17
CA GLU A 96 -12.71 -30.84 -16.95
C GLU A 96 -13.16 -29.38 -16.78
N TYR A 97 -12.26 -28.43 -17.02
CA TYR A 97 -12.52 -27.00 -16.94
C TYR A 97 -13.18 -26.43 -18.19
N GLY A 98 -13.81 -27.24 -19.05
CA GLY A 98 -14.32 -26.81 -20.37
C GLY A 98 -15.12 -25.49 -20.36
N LYS A 99 -15.93 -25.24 -19.33
CA LYS A 99 -16.70 -23.97 -19.18
C LYS A 99 -15.85 -22.73 -18.86
N TYR A 100 -14.63 -22.93 -18.36
CA TYR A 100 -13.67 -21.88 -18.02
C TYR A 100 -12.57 -21.72 -19.07
N LEU A 101 -12.57 -22.52 -20.14
CA LEU A 101 -11.46 -22.57 -21.10
C LEU A 101 -11.14 -21.19 -21.70
N GLN A 102 -12.16 -20.41 -22.04
CA GLN A 102 -11.97 -19.04 -22.53
C GLN A 102 -11.40 -18.12 -21.46
N ARG A 103 -11.88 -18.22 -20.22
CA ARG A 103 -11.39 -17.44 -19.07
C ARG A 103 -9.93 -17.75 -18.76
N ILE A 104 -9.54 -19.02 -18.85
CA ILE A 104 -8.15 -19.47 -18.73
C ILE A 104 -7.31 -18.84 -19.84
N LEU A 105 -7.73 -18.98 -21.09
CA LEU A 105 -7.02 -18.43 -22.24
C LEU A 105 -6.82 -16.93 -22.11
N ILE A 106 -7.88 -16.16 -21.84
CA ILE A 106 -7.80 -14.70 -21.67
C ILE A 106 -6.80 -14.32 -20.58
N GLN A 107 -6.81 -14.99 -19.42
CA GLN A 107 -5.86 -14.69 -18.35
C GLN A 107 -4.42 -15.04 -18.72
N ILE A 108 -4.19 -16.13 -19.47
CA ILE A 108 -2.86 -16.45 -20.01
C ILE A 108 -2.37 -15.33 -20.92
N VAL A 109 -3.19 -14.89 -21.88
CA VAL A 109 -2.81 -13.81 -22.82
C VAL A 109 -2.52 -12.50 -22.08
N LEU A 110 -3.36 -12.12 -21.10
CA LEU A 110 -3.18 -10.92 -20.30
C LEU A 110 -1.93 -10.97 -19.42
N ALA A 111 -1.63 -12.13 -18.83
CA ALA A 111 -0.41 -12.33 -18.04
C ALA A 111 0.85 -12.19 -18.91
N TYR A 112 0.89 -12.82 -20.08
CA TYR A 112 2.03 -12.70 -20.99
C TYR A 112 2.22 -11.27 -21.49
N ASN A 113 1.13 -10.56 -21.78
CA ASN A 113 1.17 -9.15 -22.12
C ASN A 113 1.78 -8.30 -20.98
N GLU A 114 1.37 -8.55 -19.73
CA GLU A 114 1.96 -7.88 -18.57
C GLU A 114 3.45 -8.24 -18.39
N PHE A 115 3.85 -9.49 -18.63
CA PHE A 115 5.24 -9.90 -18.52
C PHE A 115 6.12 -9.17 -19.54
N GLU A 116 5.66 -9.02 -20.79
CA GLU A 116 6.36 -8.22 -21.79
C GLU A 116 6.38 -6.73 -21.41
N ASN A 117 5.27 -6.16 -20.96
CA ASN A 117 5.20 -4.75 -20.51
C ASN A 117 6.17 -4.46 -19.35
N ARG A 118 6.34 -5.40 -18.43
CA ARG A 118 7.24 -5.30 -17.26
C ARG A 118 8.69 -5.70 -17.58
N ASN A 119 8.96 -6.07 -18.84
CA ASN A 119 10.23 -6.61 -19.31
C ASN A 119 10.71 -7.78 -18.43
N LEU A 120 9.84 -8.75 -18.20
CA LEU A 120 10.18 -9.98 -17.49
C LEU A 120 10.67 -11.02 -18.48
N GLU A 121 11.75 -11.70 -18.12
CA GLU A 121 12.28 -12.84 -18.87
C GLU A 121 11.54 -14.10 -18.41
N TRP A 122 10.88 -14.81 -19.33
CA TRP A 122 10.06 -16.00 -19.03
C TRP A 122 10.29 -17.11 -20.06
N GLN A 123 10.05 -18.37 -19.67
CA GLN A 123 10.12 -19.54 -20.56
C GLN A 123 9.00 -20.53 -20.24
N ILE A 124 7.77 -20.04 -20.31
CA ILE A 124 6.57 -20.84 -20.14
C ILE A 124 6.14 -21.34 -21.52
N SER A 125 6.29 -22.65 -21.73
CA SER A 125 6.06 -23.32 -23.02
C SER A 125 5.12 -24.51 -22.94
N GLU A 126 4.81 -24.98 -21.74
CA GLU A 126 4.02 -26.18 -21.49
C GLU A 126 2.86 -25.90 -20.53
N LEU A 127 1.77 -26.68 -20.62
CA LEU A 127 0.61 -26.52 -19.74
C LEU A 127 0.94 -26.77 -18.25
N ASN A 128 1.87 -27.68 -17.98
CA ASN A 128 2.29 -28.02 -16.62
C ASN A 128 3.02 -26.85 -15.91
N GLN A 129 3.34 -25.76 -16.59
CA GLN A 129 3.89 -24.54 -15.99
C GLN A 129 2.80 -23.52 -15.64
N ILE A 130 1.53 -23.88 -15.85
CA ILE A 130 0.38 -23.01 -15.66
C ILE A 130 -0.52 -23.66 -14.64
N TYR A 131 -1.00 -22.86 -13.69
CA TYR A 131 -1.81 -23.33 -12.58
C TYR A 131 -3.16 -22.64 -12.65
N PHE A 132 -4.25 -23.39 -12.45
CA PHE A 132 -5.60 -22.83 -12.41
C PHE A 132 -6.22 -23.08 -11.05
N PHE A 133 -6.25 -22.02 -10.25
CA PHE A 133 -6.73 -22.04 -8.87
C PHE A 133 -8.01 -21.25 -8.78
N LYS A 134 -9.14 -21.94 -8.55
CA LYS A 134 -10.45 -21.34 -8.30
C LYS A 134 -10.81 -20.19 -9.27
N GLY A 135 -10.66 -20.42 -10.57
CA GLY A 135 -10.99 -19.40 -11.58
C GLY A 135 -9.87 -18.43 -11.95
N ILE A 136 -8.72 -18.50 -11.28
CA ILE A 136 -7.58 -17.61 -11.51
C ILE A 136 -6.40 -18.40 -12.08
N VAL A 137 -5.81 -17.89 -13.15
CA VAL A 137 -4.60 -18.45 -13.75
C VAL A 137 -3.38 -17.89 -13.03
N LEU A 138 -2.51 -18.79 -12.57
CA LEU A 138 -1.30 -18.50 -11.83
C LEU A 138 -0.08 -19.05 -12.57
N PHE A 139 1.00 -18.29 -12.51
CA PHE A 139 2.34 -18.68 -12.92
C PHE A 139 3.24 -18.62 -11.68
N LEU A 140 4.16 -19.57 -11.54
CA LEU A 140 5.09 -19.52 -10.41
C LEU A 140 6.28 -18.64 -10.76
N ILE A 141 6.82 -17.98 -9.74
CA ILE A 141 8.06 -17.20 -9.88
C ILE A 141 9.23 -18.05 -10.37
N VAL A 142 9.20 -19.37 -10.15
CA VAL A 142 10.26 -20.30 -10.55
C VAL A 142 10.29 -20.60 -12.05
N ASP A 143 9.19 -20.33 -12.76
CA ASP A 143 9.11 -20.49 -14.23
C ASP A 143 9.77 -19.32 -15.00
N TYR A 144 10.25 -18.32 -14.27
CA TYR A 144 10.98 -17.18 -14.83
C TYR A 144 12.47 -17.51 -14.90
N VAL A 145 12.96 -17.65 -16.13
CA VAL A 145 14.36 -17.95 -16.45
C VAL A 145 14.90 -16.95 -17.45
N GLN A 146 16.23 -16.90 -17.57
CA GLN A 146 16.90 -15.95 -18.47
C GLN A 146 16.67 -16.25 -19.95
N ASN A 147 15.51 -15.89 -20.48
CA ASN A 147 15.25 -15.84 -21.91
C ASN A 147 15.10 -14.38 -22.34
N LYS A 148 16.20 -13.75 -22.76
CA LYS A 148 16.23 -12.36 -23.24
C LYS A 148 15.64 -12.19 -24.64
N ASN A 149 15.53 -13.27 -25.42
CA ASN A 149 15.07 -13.21 -26.80
C ASN A 149 13.54 -13.13 -26.86
N LYS A 150 13.01 -11.92 -27.09
CA LYS A 150 11.58 -11.64 -27.21
C LYS A 150 10.90 -12.51 -28.28
N ASN A 151 11.51 -12.66 -29.47
CA ASN A 151 10.95 -13.47 -30.54
C ASN A 151 10.84 -14.94 -30.16
N HIS A 152 11.83 -15.46 -29.43
CA HIS A 152 11.76 -16.84 -28.94
C HIS A 152 10.64 -17.01 -27.91
N ARG A 153 10.49 -16.08 -26.96
CA ARG A 153 9.36 -16.09 -26.01
C ARG A 153 8.01 -16.08 -26.73
N GLU A 154 7.83 -15.18 -27.71
CA GLU A 154 6.62 -15.13 -28.53
C GLU A 154 6.32 -16.47 -29.25
N GLN A 155 7.35 -17.14 -29.78
CA GLN A 155 7.19 -18.47 -30.39
C GLN A 155 6.75 -19.53 -29.37
N LEU A 156 7.30 -19.52 -28.16
CA LEU A 156 6.89 -20.44 -27.09
C LEU A 156 5.40 -20.23 -26.73
N PHE A 157 4.97 -18.98 -26.60
CA PHE A 157 3.56 -18.63 -26.41
C PHE A 157 2.68 -19.15 -27.55
N GLN A 158 3.03 -18.85 -28.80
CA GLN A 158 2.27 -19.31 -29.97
C GLN A 158 2.14 -20.83 -29.99
N ASN A 159 3.22 -21.56 -29.73
CA ASN A 159 3.21 -23.02 -29.67
C ASN A 159 2.29 -23.54 -28.56
N LEU A 160 2.37 -22.98 -27.36
CA LEU A 160 1.50 -23.33 -26.24
C LEU A 160 0.02 -23.14 -26.60
N ILE A 161 -0.33 -21.99 -27.21
CA ILE A 161 -1.71 -21.68 -27.59
C ILE A 161 -2.20 -22.59 -28.72
N LEU A 162 -1.40 -22.81 -29.77
CA LEU A 162 -1.78 -23.68 -30.90
C LEU A 162 -1.92 -25.15 -30.49
N GLN A 163 -1.13 -25.62 -29.53
CA GLN A 163 -1.20 -27.01 -29.06
C GLN A 163 -2.44 -27.27 -28.21
N ASN A 164 -2.86 -26.30 -27.38
CA ASN A 164 -3.84 -26.55 -26.32
C ASN A 164 -5.15 -25.79 -26.48
N PHE A 165 -5.17 -24.68 -27.23
CA PHE A 165 -6.31 -23.77 -27.34
C PHE A 165 -6.73 -23.48 -28.79
N LYS A 166 -6.22 -24.24 -29.78
CA LYS A 166 -6.54 -24.04 -31.22
C LYS A 166 -8.04 -23.96 -31.53
N ASN A 167 -8.87 -24.68 -30.78
CA ASN A 167 -10.31 -24.71 -31.01
C ASN A 167 -11.02 -23.43 -30.54
N GLN A 168 -10.39 -22.66 -29.64
CA GLN A 168 -10.90 -21.36 -29.18
C GLN A 168 -10.49 -20.22 -30.11
N ILE A 169 -9.43 -20.42 -30.91
CA ILE A 169 -8.90 -19.44 -31.87
C ILE A 169 -8.91 -20.08 -33.29
N PRO A 170 -10.11 -20.24 -33.90
CA PRO A 170 -10.24 -20.91 -35.20
C PRO A 170 -9.48 -20.19 -36.33
N ASN A 171 -9.27 -18.88 -36.24
CA ASN A 171 -8.55 -18.11 -37.26
C ASN A 171 -7.05 -17.97 -36.90
N ARG A 172 -6.22 -18.89 -37.41
CA ARG A 172 -4.75 -18.87 -37.22
C ARG A 172 -4.09 -17.56 -37.65
N ASN A 173 -4.69 -16.80 -38.58
CA ASN A 173 -4.15 -15.52 -39.03
C ASN A 173 -4.14 -14.47 -37.93
N VAL A 174 -5.02 -14.59 -36.92
CA VAL A 174 -5.04 -13.72 -35.73
C VAL A 174 -3.75 -13.88 -34.92
N MET A 175 -3.09 -15.04 -34.96
CA MET A 175 -1.87 -15.29 -34.19
C MET A 175 -0.56 -15.10 -34.96
N LEU A 176 -0.55 -15.27 -36.29
CA LEU A 176 0.68 -15.52 -37.05
C LEU A 176 1.14 -14.39 -37.98
N ASN A 177 0.27 -13.46 -38.41
CA ASN A 177 0.56 -12.67 -39.61
C ASN A 177 0.99 -11.21 -39.39
N GLN A 178 1.47 -10.82 -38.20
CA GLN A 178 1.73 -9.39 -37.96
C GLN A 178 3.12 -9.12 -37.38
N GLN A 179 3.90 -8.32 -38.12
CA GLN A 179 5.22 -7.84 -37.73
C GLN A 179 5.17 -6.70 -36.69
N ASN A 180 3.98 -6.25 -36.29
CA ASN A 180 3.82 -5.13 -35.37
C ASN A 180 3.86 -5.57 -33.91
N ASN A 181 4.27 -4.65 -33.02
CA ASN A 181 4.38 -4.85 -31.56
C ASN A 181 3.05 -5.15 -30.83
N ASP A 182 1.94 -5.29 -31.56
CA ASP A 182 0.57 -5.26 -31.03
C ASP A 182 -0.14 -6.64 -31.05
N LYS A 183 0.61 -7.74 -31.06
CA LYS A 183 0.06 -9.10 -31.22
C LYS A 183 -0.88 -9.51 -30.09
N PHE A 184 -0.52 -9.19 -28.84
CA PHE A 184 -1.34 -9.52 -27.68
C PHE A 184 -2.67 -8.77 -27.70
N GLN A 185 -2.65 -7.49 -28.07
CA GLN A 185 -3.81 -6.61 -28.13
C GLN A 185 -4.93 -7.22 -28.96
N GLN A 186 -4.62 -7.58 -30.20
CA GLN A 186 -5.60 -8.10 -31.15
C GLN A 186 -6.17 -9.45 -30.73
N LEU A 187 -5.34 -10.31 -30.12
CA LEU A 187 -5.82 -11.57 -29.57
C LEU A 187 -6.77 -11.32 -28.39
N ILE A 188 -6.44 -10.38 -27.50
CA ILE A 188 -7.33 -10.02 -26.39
C ILE A 188 -8.64 -9.44 -26.93
N ASP A 189 -8.59 -8.54 -27.91
CA ASP A 189 -9.78 -7.94 -28.55
C ASP A 189 -10.68 -9.03 -29.16
N TYR A 190 -10.08 -9.97 -29.89
CA TYR A 190 -10.77 -11.13 -30.44
C TYR A 190 -11.46 -11.96 -29.35
N LEU A 191 -10.74 -12.29 -28.27
CA LEU A 191 -11.24 -13.12 -27.19
C LEU A 191 -12.35 -12.42 -26.38
N PHE A 192 -12.27 -11.09 -26.19
CA PHE A 192 -13.33 -10.31 -25.54
C PHE A 192 -14.59 -10.22 -26.40
N ASN A 193 -14.45 -10.02 -27.71
CA ASN A 193 -15.58 -10.00 -28.63
C ASN A 193 -16.33 -11.33 -28.64
N GLN A 194 -15.63 -12.47 -28.57
CA GLN A 194 -16.25 -13.80 -28.46
C GLN A 194 -17.11 -13.98 -27.19
N GLN A 195 -16.82 -13.23 -26.12
CA GLN A 195 -17.58 -13.31 -24.87
C GLN A 195 -18.78 -12.35 -24.83
N ASN A 196 -19.06 -11.64 -25.93
CA ASN A 196 -20.06 -10.57 -25.98
C ASN A 196 -19.88 -9.53 -24.86
N ILE A 197 -18.66 -9.37 -24.35
CA ILE A 197 -18.37 -8.34 -23.36
C ILE A 197 -18.37 -7.04 -24.15
N PRO A 198 -19.33 -6.12 -23.95
CA PRO A 198 -19.53 -4.99 -24.84
C PRO A 198 -18.28 -4.13 -24.83
N SER A 199 -17.47 -4.18 -25.89
CA SER A 199 -16.26 -3.39 -26.01
C SER A 199 -16.54 -1.89 -26.22
N GLY A 200 -17.79 -1.44 -26.29
CA GLY A 200 -18.06 -0.05 -26.70
C GLY A 200 -19.41 0.62 -26.40
N GLN A 201 -20.34 0.08 -25.59
CA GLN A 201 -21.66 0.74 -25.42
C GLN A 201 -21.83 1.64 -24.18
N PHE A 202 -21.01 1.49 -23.13
CA PHE A 202 -21.17 2.27 -21.87
C PHE A 202 -19.92 3.10 -21.50
N GLY A 203 -19.10 3.43 -22.50
CA GLY A 203 -17.75 3.97 -22.28
C GLY A 203 -16.74 2.86 -22.01
N VAL A 204 -15.49 3.10 -22.41
CA VAL A 204 -14.38 2.13 -22.34
C VAL A 204 -14.10 1.67 -20.90
N GLU A 205 -14.50 2.44 -19.90
CA GLU A 205 -14.32 2.09 -18.48
C GLU A 205 -15.27 0.99 -18.02
N ALA A 206 -16.55 1.06 -18.42
CA ALA A 206 -17.56 0.12 -17.98
C ALA A 206 -17.29 -1.29 -18.53
N SER A 207 -16.74 -1.39 -19.74
CA SER A 207 -16.41 -2.67 -20.36
C SER A 207 -15.31 -3.40 -19.58
N TYR A 208 -14.21 -2.71 -19.24
CA TYR A 208 -13.12 -3.32 -18.47
C TYR A 208 -13.54 -3.69 -17.04
N GLU A 209 -14.41 -2.91 -16.41
CA GLU A 209 -14.96 -3.30 -15.11
C GLU A 209 -15.74 -4.63 -15.18
N GLN A 210 -16.56 -4.82 -16.23
CA GLN A 210 -17.27 -6.08 -16.42
C GLN A 210 -16.30 -7.25 -16.64
N ILE A 211 -15.21 -7.01 -17.37
CA ILE A 211 -14.15 -8.01 -17.56
C ILE A 211 -13.54 -8.40 -16.20
N ILE A 212 -13.17 -7.44 -15.36
CA ILE A 212 -12.59 -7.69 -14.04
C ILE A 212 -13.58 -8.46 -13.15
N LYS A 213 -14.86 -8.07 -13.15
CA LYS A 213 -15.91 -8.77 -12.41
C LYS A 213 -16.04 -10.23 -12.85
N TRP A 214 -16.04 -10.47 -14.16
CA TRP A 214 -16.10 -11.82 -14.72
C TRP A 214 -14.84 -12.64 -14.44
N LEU A 215 -13.65 -12.04 -14.60
CA LEU A 215 -12.36 -12.71 -14.41
C LEU A 215 -12.06 -13.09 -12.96
N PHE A 216 -12.63 -12.39 -12.00
CA PHE A 216 -12.34 -12.60 -10.57
C PHE A 216 -13.57 -12.87 -9.71
N ASN A 217 -14.73 -13.13 -10.34
CA ASN A 217 -16.01 -13.34 -9.64
C ASN A 217 -16.36 -12.20 -8.66
N ILE A 218 -15.99 -10.95 -8.99
CA ILE A 218 -16.33 -9.81 -8.13
C ILE A 218 -17.83 -9.53 -8.24
N PRO A 219 -18.55 -9.40 -7.12
CA PRO A 219 -19.97 -9.09 -7.11
C PRO A 219 -20.33 -7.83 -7.92
N ASN A 220 -21.50 -7.85 -8.58
CA ASN A 220 -21.94 -6.74 -9.43
C ASN A 220 -22.19 -5.43 -8.67
N ASN A 221 -22.41 -5.49 -7.36
CA ASN A 221 -22.74 -4.38 -6.47
C ASN A 221 -21.52 -3.59 -5.95
N ALA A 222 -20.43 -3.53 -6.71
CA ALA A 222 -19.25 -2.73 -6.34
C ALA A 222 -19.66 -1.26 -6.14
N LYS A 223 -19.45 -0.73 -4.92
CA LYS A 223 -19.84 0.62 -4.51
C LYS A 223 -18.76 1.61 -4.94
N VAL A 224 -19.14 2.66 -5.68
CA VAL A 224 -18.23 3.76 -6.00
C VAL A 224 -17.97 4.57 -4.73
N LEU A 225 -16.70 4.67 -4.32
CA LEU A 225 -16.28 5.49 -3.18
C LEU A 225 -15.73 6.84 -3.62
N TYR A 226 -15.03 6.86 -4.75
CA TYR A 226 -14.43 8.06 -5.29
C TYR A 226 -14.52 8.06 -6.80
N TYR A 227 -14.87 9.20 -7.38
CA TYR A 227 -15.02 9.37 -8.83
C TYR A 227 -14.63 10.79 -9.21
N ASN A 228 -13.58 10.95 -10.00
CA ASN A 228 -13.19 12.24 -10.56
C ASN A 228 -12.84 12.12 -12.06
N ALA A 229 -12.19 13.14 -12.63
CA ALA A 229 -11.79 13.13 -14.04
C ALA A 229 -10.73 12.07 -14.37
N PHE A 230 -9.87 11.72 -13.41
CA PHE A 230 -8.66 10.91 -13.62
C PHE A 230 -8.67 9.55 -12.92
N CYS A 231 -9.59 9.31 -12.00
CA CYS A 231 -9.54 8.17 -11.08
C CYS A 231 -10.95 7.71 -10.69
N ILE A 232 -11.12 6.41 -10.55
CA ILE A 232 -12.29 5.75 -9.97
C ILE A 232 -11.79 4.80 -8.89
N ILE A 233 -12.40 4.85 -7.72
CA ILE A 233 -12.20 3.88 -6.64
C ILE A 233 -13.52 3.21 -6.33
N LYS A 234 -13.54 1.88 -6.37
CA LYS A 234 -14.73 1.09 -6.03
C LYS A 234 -14.42 0.09 -4.93
N GLN A 235 -15.33 -0.02 -3.98
CA GLN A 235 -15.35 -1.02 -2.92
C GLN A 235 -16.13 -2.25 -3.37
N PHE A 236 -15.64 -3.43 -3.00
CA PHE A 236 -16.33 -4.69 -3.23
C PHE A 236 -16.06 -5.69 -2.10
N GLN A 237 -16.93 -6.68 -2.00
CA GLN A 237 -16.73 -7.83 -1.12
C GLN A 237 -15.67 -8.76 -1.73
N THR A 238 -14.61 -9.04 -1.00
CA THR A 238 -13.49 -9.86 -1.49
C THR A 238 -13.97 -11.30 -1.73
N PRO A 239 -13.90 -11.81 -2.98
CA PRO A 239 -14.20 -13.22 -3.28
C PRO A 239 -13.27 -14.16 -2.52
N GLU A 240 -13.77 -15.32 -2.08
CA GLU A 240 -12.99 -16.31 -1.32
C GLU A 240 -11.77 -16.80 -2.13
N GLU A 241 -11.92 -16.88 -3.45
CA GLU A 241 -10.86 -17.23 -4.38
C GLU A 241 -9.69 -16.24 -4.32
N ILE A 242 -9.98 -14.93 -4.19
CA ILE A 242 -8.95 -13.91 -4.01
C ILE A 242 -8.34 -14.01 -2.60
N LYS A 243 -9.15 -14.29 -1.56
CA LYS A 243 -8.65 -14.41 -0.19
C LYS A 243 -7.65 -15.54 0.00
N GLU A 244 -7.86 -16.66 -0.68
CA GLU A 244 -6.94 -17.80 -0.60
C GLU A 244 -5.62 -17.55 -1.34
N ILE A 245 -5.64 -16.78 -2.43
CA ILE A 245 -4.42 -16.35 -3.13
C ILE A 245 -3.70 -15.26 -2.33
N LEU A 246 -4.47 -14.38 -1.67
CA LEU A 246 -4.00 -13.23 -0.91
C LEU A 246 -4.40 -13.37 0.56
N PRO A 247 -3.67 -14.18 1.36
CA PRO A 247 -4.08 -14.54 2.72
C PRO A 247 -4.20 -13.33 3.68
N ASN A 248 -3.57 -12.20 3.35
CA ASN A 248 -3.66 -10.96 4.12
C ASN A 248 -4.77 -10.00 3.64
N SER A 249 -5.62 -10.43 2.69
CA SER A 249 -6.71 -9.62 2.19
C SER A 249 -7.83 -9.48 3.23
N THR A 250 -8.47 -8.30 3.23
CA THR A 250 -9.59 -8.00 4.11
C THR A 250 -10.90 -8.51 3.53
N LEU A 251 -11.95 -8.60 4.36
CA LEU A 251 -13.31 -8.97 3.94
C LEU A 251 -13.83 -8.07 2.79
N GLN A 252 -13.47 -6.80 2.85
CA GLN A 252 -13.76 -5.80 1.83
C GLN A 252 -12.47 -5.20 1.31
N MET A 253 -12.36 -5.12 -0.01
CA MET A 253 -11.25 -4.48 -0.71
C MET A 253 -11.77 -3.32 -1.55
N ILE A 254 -10.85 -2.48 -1.98
CA ILE A 254 -11.12 -1.53 -3.06
C ILE A 254 -10.26 -1.89 -4.27
N PHE A 255 -10.71 -1.49 -5.45
CA PHE A 255 -9.82 -1.32 -6.59
C PHE A 255 -9.78 0.14 -7.03
N LYS A 256 -8.58 0.61 -7.34
CA LYS A 256 -8.29 1.90 -7.95
C LYS A 256 -8.01 1.70 -9.44
N GLN A 257 -8.62 2.53 -10.27
CA GLN A 257 -8.41 2.57 -11.71
C GLN A 257 -8.24 4.02 -12.16
N LYS A 258 -7.23 4.28 -13.00
CA LYS A 258 -7.11 5.59 -13.68
C LYS A 258 -8.00 5.63 -14.92
N LYS A 259 -8.61 6.78 -15.14
CA LYS A 259 -9.46 7.04 -16.31
C LYS A 259 -8.57 7.51 -17.45
N ASN A 260 -8.45 6.67 -18.47
CA ASN A 260 -7.68 6.98 -19.66
C ASN A 260 -8.64 7.41 -20.77
N TYR A 261 -8.86 8.71 -20.94
CA TYR A 261 -9.44 9.18 -22.20
C TYR A 261 -8.29 9.48 -23.15
N PHE A 262 -8.24 8.76 -24.27
CA PHE A 262 -7.21 8.91 -25.33
C PHE A 262 -7.07 10.35 -25.86
N LYS A 263 -8.03 11.24 -25.59
CA LYS A 263 -8.00 12.66 -25.97
C LYS A 263 -7.37 13.59 -24.93
N PHE A 264 -6.92 13.09 -23.77
CA PHE A 264 -6.26 13.94 -22.78
C PHE A 264 -4.82 14.27 -23.20
N LYS A 265 -4.44 15.55 -23.06
CA LYS A 265 -3.07 16.05 -23.22
C LYS A 265 -2.04 15.24 -22.41
N PHE A 266 -2.47 14.64 -21.30
CA PHE A 266 -1.63 13.96 -20.32
C PHE A 266 -1.77 12.41 -20.29
N TYR A 267 -2.22 11.79 -21.39
CA TYR A 267 -2.48 10.35 -21.43
C TYR A 267 -1.24 9.51 -21.05
N ASN A 268 -0.07 9.83 -21.61
CA ASN A 268 1.16 9.10 -21.33
C ASN A 268 1.62 9.29 -19.88
N GLU A 269 1.46 10.49 -19.33
CA GLU A 269 1.78 10.81 -17.95
C GLU A 269 0.87 10.02 -16.98
N ILE A 270 -0.42 9.87 -17.29
CA ILE A 270 -1.34 9.05 -16.48
C ILE A 270 -0.86 7.59 -16.44
N ILE A 271 -0.46 7.02 -17.59
CA ILE A 271 0.09 5.65 -17.65
C ILE A 271 1.39 5.54 -16.85
N GLN A 272 2.29 6.50 -17.00
CA GLN A 272 3.55 6.51 -16.24
C GLN A 272 3.32 6.67 -14.72
N ASN A 273 2.33 7.47 -14.32
CA ASN A 273 1.97 7.67 -12.93
C ASN A 273 1.39 6.40 -12.30
N ILE A 274 0.53 5.67 -13.02
CA ILE A 274 0.01 4.39 -12.48
C ILE A 274 1.08 3.31 -12.41
N ASP A 275 2.00 3.26 -13.38
CA ASP A 275 3.15 2.35 -13.33
C ASP A 275 4.08 2.66 -12.16
N ARG A 276 4.29 3.95 -11.88
CA ARG A 276 5.07 4.42 -10.74
C ARG A 276 4.39 4.03 -9.43
N GLU A 277 3.10 4.31 -9.31
CA GLU A 277 2.30 3.98 -8.13
C GLU A 277 2.38 2.48 -7.82
N ILE A 278 2.18 1.61 -8.81
CA ILE A 278 2.31 0.16 -8.65
C ILE A 278 3.70 -0.21 -8.13
N LYS A 279 4.77 0.27 -8.78
CA LYS A 279 6.15 -0.07 -8.41
C LYS A 279 6.53 0.39 -7.01
N ILE A 280 6.01 1.53 -6.58
CA ILE A 280 6.20 2.05 -5.22
C ILE A 280 5.44 1.17 -4.23
N MET A 281 4.13 0.96 -4.46
CA MET A 281 3.27 0.21 -3.56
C MET A 281 3.64 -1.28 -3.45
N GLU A 282 4.33 -1.86 -4.44
CA GLU A 282 4.93 -3.20 -4.39
C GLU A 282 6.06 -3.32 -3.34
N LYS A 283 6.73 -2.20 -3.01
CA LYS A 283 7.80 -2.13 -2.00
C LYS A 283 7.25 -1.82 -0.60
N ASN A 284 6.10 -1.14 -0.54
CA ASN A 284 5.52 -0.64 0.71
C ASN A 284 5.07 -1.74 1.68
N ILE A 285 4.96 -3.00 1.26
CA ILE A 285 4.55 -4.11 2.14
C ILE A 285 5.47 -4.31 3.36
N GLU A 286 6.71 -3.79 3.28
CA GLU A 286 7.70 -3.83 4.36
C GLU A 286 7.43 -2.75 5.43
N TYR A 287 6.52 -1.79 5.17
CA TYR A 287 6.26 -0.60 5.98
C TYR A 287 4.78 -0.55 6.41
N LYS A 288 4.51 -0.43 7.71
CA LYS A 288 3.16 -0.61 8.24
C LYS A 288 2.26 0.59 7.98
N GLN A 289 2.84 1.78 7.85
CA GLN A 289 2.15 3.07 7.72
C GLN A 289 2.15 3.60 6.28
N LEU A 290 2.54 2.77 5.32
CA LEU A 290 2.40 3.04 3.91
C LEU A 290 1.34 2.12 3.31
N ALA A 291 0.40 2.68 2.56
CA ALA A 291 -0.55 1.90 1.79
C ALA A 291 0.23 1.05 0.77
N TYR A 292 -0.12 -0.23 0.70
CA TYR A 292 0.53 -1.17 -0.20
C TYR A 292 -0.47 -1.79 -1.16
N CYS A 293 0.06 -2.26 -2.29
CA CYS A 293 -0.70 -2.96 -3.31
C CYS A 293 -0.85 -4.42 -2.86
N SER A 294 -2.08 -4.86 -2.56
CA SER A 294 -2.32 -6.27 -2.23
C SER A 294 -2.09 -7.12 -3.47
N CYS A 295 -2.71 -6.72 -4.57
CA CYS A 295 -2.37 -7.18 -5.91
C CYS A 295 -2.81 -6.16 -6.96
N TYR A 296 -2.39 -6.37 -8.21
CA TYR A 296 -2.96 -5.65 -9.34
C TYR A 296 -3.22 -6.59 -10.52
N PHE A 297 -4.05 -6.10 -11.43
CA PHE A 297 -4.28 -6.71 -12.72
C PHE A 297 -4.23 -5.64 -13.81
N ARG A 298 -3.87 -6.02 -15.04
CA ARG A 298 -3.78 -5.08 -16.15
C ARG A 298 -4.49 -5.63 -17.37
N ILE A 299 -5.27 -4.77 -18.02
CA ILE A 299 -5.84 -4.99 -19.34
C ILE A 299 -5.28 -3.87 -20.22
N TYR A 300 -4.38 -4.22 -21.14
CA TYR A 300 -3.63 -3.27 -21.97
C TYR A 300 -2.79 -2.29 -21.15
N ASP A 301 -3.08 -0.99 -21.23
CA ASP A 301 -2.51 0.09 -20.44
C ASP A 301 -3.30 0.39 -19.16
N LYS A 302 -4.48 -0.23 -18.99
CA LYS A 302 -5.36 0.02 -17.85
C LYS A 302 -5.05 -0.94 -16.70
N ALA A 303 -4.50 -0.39 -15.63
CA ALA A 303 -4.25 -1.13 -14.40
C ALA A 303 -5.40 -0.98 -13.38
N PHE A 304 -5.65 -2.07 -12.68
CA PHE A 304 -6.58 -2.19 -11.55
C PHE A 304 -5.75 -2.55 -10.32
N ILE A 305 -5.59 -1.59 -9.41
CA ILE A 305 -4.82 -1.79 -8.17
C ILE A 305 -5.78 -2.18 -7.07
N PHE A 306 -5.65 -3.39 -6.54
CA PHE A 306 -6.44 -3.89 -5.43
C PHE A 306 -5.72 -3.63 -4.11
N MET A 307 -6.43 -3.04 -3.16
CA MET A 307 -5.86 -2.66 -1.86
C MET A 307 -6.89 -2.80 -0.73
N LYS A 308 -6.40 -2.76 0.51
CA LYS A 308 -7.22 -2.70 1.72
C LYS A 308 -8.14 -1.48 1.65
N LEU A 309 -9.40 -1.66 2.05
CA LEU A 309 -10.31 -0.55 2.28
C LEU A 309 -9.92 0.15 3.60
N TYR A 310 -9.59 1.44 3.50
CA TYR A 310 -9.53 2.33 4.65
C TYR A 310 -10.81 3.15 4.69
N LYS A 311 -11.60 3.00 5.76
CA LYS A 311 -12.96 3.57 5.83
C LYS A 311 -12.94 5.11 5.88
N TYR A 312 -11.89 5.69 6.46
CA TYR A 312 -11.76 7.13 6.68
C TYR A 312 -10.40 7.66 6.27
N THR A 313 -10.40 8.91 5.84
CA THR A 313 -9.23 9.77 5.67
C THR A 313 -9.19 10.82 6.78
N LEU A 314 -8.04 11.47 6.96
CA LEU A 314 -7.92 12.60 7.88
C LEU A 314 -8.82 13.77 7.45
N SER A 315 -9.07 13.92 6.15
CA SER A 315 -10.03 14.90 5.63
C SER A 315 -11.46 14.64 6.10
N ASP A 316 -11.88 13.38 6.20
CA ASP A 316 -13.20 13.01 6.72
C ASP A 316 -13.33 13.39 8.20
N ILE A 317 -12.26 13.18 8.97
CA ILE A 317 -12.20 13.57 10.39
C ILE A 317 -12.27 15.08 10.57
N PHE A 318 -11.57 15.86 9.74
CA PHE A 318 -11.65 17.32 9.80
C PHE A 318 -13.06 17.83 9.49
N LYS A 319 -13.74 17.22 8.51
CA LYS A 319 -15.14 17.52 8.23
C LYS A 319 -16.03 17.19 9.43
N PHE A 320 -15.85 16.01 10.02
CA PHE A 320 -16.58 15.61 11.22
C PHE A 320 -16.36 16.58 12.39
N TRP A 321 -15.13 17.04 12.63
CA TRP A 321 -14.81 18.01 13.68
C TRP A 321 -15.47 19.38 13.44
N LYS A 322 -15.50 19.84 12.19
CA LYS A 322 -16.17 21.08 11.81
C LYS A 322 -17.68 21.02 12.06
N ASP A 323 -18.30 19.89 11.70
CA ASP A 323 -19.75 19.71 11.75
C ASP A 323 -20.25 19.44 13.19
N ASN A 324 -19.50 18.67 13.99
CA ASN A 324 -19.95 18.20 15.30
C ASN A 324 -19.31 18.92 16.49
N LYS A 325 -18.27 19.73 16.27
CA LYS A 325 -17.51 20.45 17.30
C LYS A 325 -17.20 19.58 18.54
N PRO A 326 -16.63 18.37 18.35
CA PRO A 326 -16.41 17.45 19.45
C PRO A 326 -15.45 18.06 20.48
N LYS A 327 -15.53 17.57 21.72
CA LYS A 327 -14.57 17.94 22.75
C LYS A 327 -13.18 17.51 22.29
N PHE A 328 -12.31 18.50 22.16
CA PHE A 328 -10.97 18.33 21.63
C PHE A 328 -10.00 18.08 22.77
N TYR A 329 -9.16 17.05 22.64
CA TYR A 329 -8.20 16.69 23.66
C TYR A 329 -6.81 16.81 23.04
N LYS A 330 -5.94 17.54 23.73
CA LYS A 330 -4.54 17.73 23.39
C LYS A 330 -3.82 16.43 23.06
N ARG A 331 -4.04 15.38 23.87
CA ARG A 331 -3.58 14.01 23.60
C ARG A 331 -3.83 13.52 22.18
N LYS A 332 -5.04 13.76 21.65
CA LYS A 332 -5.45 13.27 20.32
C LYS A 332 -4.64 13.94 19.21
N VAL A 333 -4.26 15.20 19.41
CA VAL A 333 -3.37 15.93 18.49
C VAL A 333 -2.00 15.30 18.51
N TYR A 334 -1.44 15.08 19.69
CA TYR A 334 -0.10 14.51 19.83
C TYR A 334 -0.03 13.10 19.26
N HIS A 335 -1.04 12.27 19.51
CA HIS A 335 -1.14 10.95 18.90
C HIS A 335 -1.23 11.03 17.36
N LEU A 336 -2.06 11.95 16.82
CA LEU A 336 -2.17 12.15 15.37
C LEU A 336 -0.85 12.58 14.73
N CYS A 337 -0.19 13.57 15.32
CA CYS A 337 1.08 14.09 14.82
C CYS A 337 2.19 13.04 14.97
N ASP A 338 2.24 12.31 16.07
CA ASP A 338 3.16 11.20 16.28
C ASP A 338 2.98 10.10 15.23
N SER A 339 1.74 9.62 15.05
CA SER A 339 1.45 8.63 14.03
C SER A 339 1.77 9.16 12.63
N PHE A 340 1.51 10.42 12.33
CA PHE A 340 1.87 10.98 11.02
C PHE A 340 3.39 11.06 10.84
N SER A 341 4.12 11.47 11.88
CA SER A 341 5.59 11.56 11.84
C SER A 341 6.22 10.19 11.63
N THR A 342 5.66 9.15 12.25
CA THR A 342 6.08 7.76 12.04
C THR A 342 5.89 7.33 10.59
N ALA A 343 4.76 7.71 9.98
CA ALA A 343 4.47 7.38 8.57
C ALA A 343 5.43 8.07 7.61
N ILE A 344 5.77 9.34 7.86
CA ILE A 344 6.76 10.08 7.06
C ILE A 344 8.17 9.53 7.28
N PHE A 345 8.50 9.09 8.49
CA PHE A 345 9.75 8.41 8.78
C PHE A 345 9.88 7.10 7.98
N GLU A 346 8.82 6.29 7.93
CA GLU A 346 8.78 5.09 7.06
C GLU A 346 8.91 5.45 5.57
N LEU A 347 8.32 6.56 5.13
CA LEU A 347 8.46 7.07 3.77
C LEU A 347 9.94 7.41 3.45
N GLU A 348 10.65 8.10 4.34
CA GLU A 348 12.08 8.40 4.18
C GLU A 348 12.93 7.11 4.17
N MET A 349 12.64 6.17 5.07
CA MET A 349 13.30 4.85 5.12
C MET A 349 13.05 4.01 3.86
N SER A 350 11.98 4.29 3.13
CA SER A 350 11.71 3.71 1.80
C SER A 350 12.35 4.49 0.65
N HIS A 351 13.08 5.56 0.95
CA HIS A 351 13.71 6.49 0.01
C HIS A 351 12.71 7.11 -0.96
N LEU A 352 11.53 7.47 -0.46
CA LEU A 352 10.46 8.08 -1.24
C LEU A 352 10.25 9.53 -0.80
N ILE A 353 9.91 10.37 -1.77
CA ILE A 353 9.29 11.68 -1.54
C ILE A 353 7.86 11.60 -2.08
N HIS A 354 6.86 11.89 -1.26
CA HIS A 354 5.46 11.77 -1.63
C HIS A 354 5.00 12.88 -2.57
N ARG A 355 5.34 14.15 -2.26
CA ARG A 355 5.05 15.38 -3.04
C ARG A 355 3.59 15.80 -3.16
N ASP A 356 2.68 15.10 -2.50
CA ASP A 356 1.24 15.41 -2.51
C ASP A 356 0.59 14.95 -1.20
N LEU A 357 1.28 15.18 -0.07
CA LEU A 357 0.71 14.93 1.24
C LEU A 357 -0.36 15.97 1.52
N LYS A 358 -1.56 15.47 1.79
CA LYS A 358 -2.73 16.24 2.15
C LYS A 358 -3.69 15.35 2.93
N PRO A 359 -4.64 15.90 3.71
CA PRO A 359 -5.50 15.10 4.57
C PRO A 359 -6.31 14.01 3.85
N SER A 360 -6.66 14.19 2.57
CA SER A 360 -7.38 13.17 1.79
C SER A 360 -6.52 11.98 1.37
N ASN A 361 -5.18 12.10 1.47
CA ASN A 361 -4.21 11.05 1.14
C ASN A 361 -3.65 10.36 2.40
N LEU A 362 -4.14 10.76 3.59
CA LEU A 362 -3.80 10.18 4.88
C LEU A 362 -4.99 9.37 5.38
N PHE A 363 -4.88 8.05 5.31
CA PHE A 363 -5.93 7.11 5.71
C PHE A 363 -5.79 6.75 7.19
N LEU A 364 -6.90 6.39 7.83
CA LEU A 364 -6.92 5.99 9.23
C LEU A 364 -7.19 4.50 9.33
N GLN A 365 -6.17 3.76 9.75
CA GLN A 365 -6.30 2.33 10.02
C GLN A 365 -7.04 2.10 11.34
N ASP A 366 -8.00 1.17 11.31
CA ASP A 366 -8.73 0.68 12.47
C ASP A 366 -9.52 1.78 13.18
N TRP A 367 -9.96 2.82 12.47
CA TRP A 367 -10.85 3.85 13.01
C TRP A 367 -12.32 3.36 13.10
N ASN A 368 -12.93 3.59 14.27
CA ASN A 368 -14.36 3.39 14.53
C ASN A 368 -14.93 4.66 15.16
N GLU A 369 -15.98 5.22 14.55
CA GLU A 369 -16.66 6.43 15.04
C GLU A 369 -17.35 6.19 16.39
N ASP A 370 -17.73 4.94 16.68
CA ASP A 370 -18.49 4.57 17.87
C ASP A 370 -17.61 4.28 19.09
N ASP A 371 -16.28 4.22 18.93
CA ASP A 371 -15.36 3.93 20.03
C ASP A 371 -14.62 5.22 20.47
N PRO A 372 -15.00 5.81 21.62
CA PRO A 372 -14.45 7.08 22.10
C PRO A 372 -12.96 6.98 22.51
N ASP A 373 -12.46 5.77 22.79
CA ASP A 373 -11.08 5.48 23.20
C ASP A 373 -10.18 5.07 22.03
N LEU A 374 -10.78 4.66 20.91
CA LEU A 374 -10.08 4.23 19.69
C LEU A 374 -9.30 5.35 18.99
N LEU A 375 -9.64 6.61 19.29
CA LEU A 375 -8.89 7.80 18.89
C LEU A 375 -7.42 7.77 19.36
N ASN A 376 -7.03 6.87 20.28
CA ASN A 376 -5.63 6.68 20.68
C ASN A 376 -4.99 5.42 20.08
N LYS A 377 -5.70 4.67 19.23
CA LYS A 377 -5.25 3.36 18.70
C LYS A 377 -5.07 3.34 17.19
N PHE A 378 -5.69 4.27 16.46
CA PHE A 378 -5.56 4.28 15.01
C PHE A 378 -4.15 4.70 14.58
N GLN A 379 -3.78 4.29 13.38
CA GLN A 379 -2.54 4.65 12.72
C GLN A 379 -2.86 5.40 11.43
N ILE A 380 -2.09 6.44 11.14
CA ILE A 380 -2.09 7.11 9.85
C ILE A 380 -1.36 6.22 8.84
N ILE A 381 -2.00 6.01 7.71
CA ILE A 381 -1.45 5.30 6.57
C ILE A 381 -1.37 6.28 5.40
N ILE A 382 -0.18 6.50 4.87
CA ILE A 382 0.04 7.34 3.68
C ILE A 382 -0.32 6.55 2.42
N GLY A 383 -1.12 7.13 1.52
CA GLY A 383 -1.40 6.54 0.21
C GLY A 383 -1.54 7.56 -0.90
N ASP A 384 -1.92 7.08 -2.10
CA ASP A 384 -1.93 7.86 -3.35
C ASP A 384 -0.52 8.28 -3.84
N PHE A 385 0.28 7.27 -4.21
CA PHE A 385 1.68 7.46 -4.60
C PHE A 385 1.89 7.80 -6.09
N ASP A 386 0.84 8.26 -6.78
CA ASP A 386 0.89 8.51 -8.23
C ASP A 386 1.87 9.64 -8.61
N ARG A 387 2.10 10.57 -7.69
CA ARG A 387 3.02 11.70 -7.78
C ARG A 387 4.30 11.50 -6.99
N SER A 388 4.48 10.38 -6.29
CA SER A 388 5.68 10.17 -5.49
C SER A 388 6.92 9.99 -6.38
N LYS A 389 8.10 10.15 -5.78
CA LYS A 389 9.38 9.96 -6.45
C LYS A 389 10.27 9.07 -5.58
N GLU A 390 10.88 8.08 -6.20
CA GLU A 390 11.95 7.31 -5.58
C GLU A 390 13.29 8.03 -5.77
N LEU A 391 14.06 8.12 -4.69
CA LEU A 391 15.41 8.65 -4.69
C LEU A 391 16.38 7.56 -5.15
N ASP A 392 17.16 7.86 -6.20
CA ASP A 392 18.18 6.92 -6.68
C ASP A 392 19.37 6.81 -5.70
N LEU A 393 20.15 5.73 -5.79
CA LEU A 393 21.28 5.49 -4.88
C LEU A 393 22.34 6.59 -4.94
N GLU A 394 22.48 7.29 -6.06
CA GLU A 394 23.39 8.43 -6.18
C GLU A 394 22.84 9.62 -5.38
N GLN A 395 21.57 9.97 -5.56
CA GLN A 395 20.85 10.98 -4.78
C GLN A 395 20.94 10.68 -3.28
N GLN A 396 20.78 9.42 -2.88
CA GLN A 396 20.93 8.99 -1.49
C GLN A 396 22.34 9.27 -0.94
N LYS A 397 23.40 8.97 -1.71
CA LYS A 397 24.78 9.26 -1.31
C LYS A 397 25.07 10.76 -1.23
N PHE A 398 24.47 11.56 -2.11
CA PHE A 398 24.65 13.00 -2.10
C PHE A 398 23.96 13.68 -0.93
N ILE A 399 22.80 13.20 -0.47
CA ILE A 399 22.10 13.76 0.71
C ILE A 399 23.01 13.82 1.96
N GLN A 400 24.02 12.96 2.06
CA GLN A 400 25.01 12.97 3.14
C GLN A 400 26.13 14.02 2.98
N ASP A 401 26.30 14.61 1.80
CA ASP A 401 27.40 15.52 1.42
C ASP A 401 26.84 16.90 1.01
N TYR A 402 26.64 17.76 2.02
CA TYR A 402 25.88 19.03 1.98
C TYR A 402 26.31 19.99 0.84
N ASP A 403 27.61 20.20 0.64
CA ASP A 403 28.13 21.15 -0.36
C ASP A 403 28.12 20.59 -1.79
N ARG A 404 28.20 19.27 -1.97
CA ARG A 404 28.15 18.64 -3.29
C ARG A 404 26.73 18.54 -3.84
N THR A 405 25.75 18.43 -2.93
CA THR A 405 24.32 18.38 -3.25
C THR A 405 23.86 19.61 -4.04
N GLN A 406 24.40 20.80 -3.75
CA GLN A 406 24.06 22.05 -4.45
C GLN A 406 24.43 22.00 -5.94
N LYS A 407 25.65 21.54 -6.27
CA LYS A 407 26.11 21.41 -7.67
C LYS A 407 25.43 20.26 -8.42
N PHE A 408 25.04 19.20 -7.73
CA PHE A 408 24.37 18.06 -8.34
C PHE A 408 22.87 18.33 -8.61
N ILE A 409 22.18 18.95 -7.65
CA ILE A 409 20.75 19.32 -7.79
C ILE A 409 20.57 20.34 -8.93
N GLN A 410 21.47 21.33 -9.07
CA GLN A 410 21.43 22.28 -10.19
C GLN A 410 21.59 21.61 -11.57
N ASN A 411 22.29 20.48 -11.66
CA ASN A 411 22.54 19.78 -12.93
C ASN A 411 21.50 18.71 -13.28
N LYS A 412 20.63 18.33 -12.33
CA LYS A 412 19.47 17.44 -12.56
C LYS A 412 18.23 18.08 -11.93
N ASN A 413 17.92 19.32 -12.28
CA ASN A 413 16.68 19.98 -11.87
C ASN A 413 15.50 19.03 -12.15
N ILE A 414 14.92 18.46 -11.09
CA ILE A 414 13.64 17.78 -11.15
C ILE A 414 12.62 18.90 -11.11
N GLU A 415 12.54 19.67 -12.20
CA GLU A 415 11.50 20.66 -12.33
C GLU A 415 10.16 19.96 -12.14
N MET A 416 9.31 20.53 -11.28
CA MET A 416 7.94 20.08 -11.16
C MET A 416 7.28 20.19 -12.54
N THR A 417 6.82 19.06 -13.07
CA THR A 417 6.15 19.00 -14.39
C THR A 417 4.91 19.89 -14.40
N GLU A 418 4.40 20.28 -15.57
CA GLU A 418 3.12 21.00 -15.67
C GLU A 418 1.98 20.25 -14.95
N PHE A 419 1.99 18.91 -14.99
CA PHE A 419 1.04 18.07 -14.28
C PHE A 419 1.12 18.21 -12.75
N ASN A 420 2.31 18.49 -12.21
CA ASN A 420 2.51 18.79 -10.79
C ASN A 420 2.08 20.22 -10.42
N ARG A 421 1.71 21.08 -11.38
CA ARG A 421 1.12 22.40 -11.08
C ARG A 421 -0.38 22.32 -10.80
N GLU A 422 -1.03 21.24 -11.24
CA GLU A 422 -2.41 20.89 -10.87
C GLU A 422 -2.49 20.24 -9.47
N ASN A 423 -1.61 20.65 -8.55
CA ASN A 423 -1.61 20.21 -7.16
C ASN A 423 -2.81 20.74 -6.40
N THR A 424 -3.05 20.16 -5.20
CA THR A 424 -3.82 20.87 -4.18
C THR A 424 -2.93 21.99 -3.66
N GLN A 425 -2.85 23.10 -4.42
CA GLN A 425 -1.85 24.16 -4.28
C GLN A 425 -1.69 24.63 -2.83
N GLN A 426 -2.78 24.64 -2.05
CA GLN A 426 -2.81 25.03 -0.64
C GLN A 426 -1.77 24.31 0.25
N TYR A 427 -1.32 23.10 -0.08
CA TYR A 427 -0.30 22.37 0.70
C TYR A 427 1.12 22.47 0.13
N ASP A 428 1.31 23.09 -1.04
CA ASP A 428 2.63 23.17 -1.65
C ASP A 428 3.56 24.11 -0.85
N PRO A 429 4.86 23.80 -0.76
CA PRO A 429 5.83 24.66 -0.14
C PRO A 429 6.25 25.84 -1.06
N PRO A 430 7.01 26.82 -0.53
CA PRO A 430 7.49 27.97 -1.29
C PRO A 430 8.46 27.65 -2.42
N GLU A 431 9.31 26.64 -2.23
CA GLU A 431 10.26 26.23 -3.24
C GLU A 431 9.59 25.49 -4.41
N THR A 432 10.18 25.65 -5.60
CA THR A 432 9.73 25.00 -6.83
C THR A 432 10.45 23.68 -7.11
N VAL A 433 11.41 23.31 -6.27
CA VAL A 433 12.24 22.12 -6.41
C VAL A 433 11.75 21.04 -5.45
N ALA A 434 11.54 19.83 -5.96
CA ALA A 434 11.17 18.69 -5.12
C ALA A 434 12.39 18.20 -4.32
N THR A 435 12.35 18.41 -3.01
CA THR A 435 13.34 17.89 -2.04
C THR A 435 12.62 17.04 -0.98
N GLU A 436 13.35 16.29 -0.16
CA GLU A 436 12.75 15.61 1.01
C GLU A 436 12.04 16.59 1.96
N LYS A 437 12.52 17.84 2.01
CA LYS A 437 11.96 18.92 2.82
C LYS A 437 10.61 19.43 2.30
N TYR A 438 10.21 19.01 1.09
CA TYR A 438 8.89 19.26 0.53
C TYR A 438 7.81 18.59 1.39
N ASP A 439 8.01 17.33 1.74
CA ASP A 439 7.07 16.57 2.57
C ASP A 439 7.06 17.09 4.01
N ILE A 440 8.17 17.65 4.51
CA ILE A 440 8.25 18.28 5.84
C ILE A 440 7.37 19.52 5.96
N TRP A 441 7.30 20.35 4.91
CA TRP A 441 6.37 21.49 4.89
C TRP A 441 4.92 21.01 4.93
N GLN A 442 4.57 20.04 4.09
CA GLN A 442 3.23 19.46 4.05
C GLN A 442 2.86 18.84 5.39
N TYR A 443 3.80 18.14 6.03
CA TYR A 443 3.68 17.64 7.39
C TYR A 443 3.32 18.76 8.38
N GLY A 444 4.14 19.82 8.43
CA GLY A 444 3.94 20.95 9.34
C GLY A 444 2.56 21.60 9.17
N LEU A 445 2.12 21.80 7.93
CA LEU A 445 0.84 22.45 7.63
C LEU A 445 -0.36 21.56 7.99
N ILE A 446 -0.24 20.25 7.80
CA ILE A 446 -1.26 19.29 8.21
C ILE A 446 -1.31 19.21 9.75
N CYS A 447 -0.18 19.14 10.45
CA CYS A 447 -0.13 19.19 11.92
C CYS A 447 -0.73 20.49 12.48
N TYR A 448 -0.47 21.62 11.84
CA TYR A 448 -1.10 22.89 12.19
C TYR A 448 -2.63 22.83 11.99
N THR A 449 -3.09 22.20 10.90
CA THR A 449 -4.53 21.97 10.65
C THR A 449 -5.15 21.03 11.70
N ILE A 450 -4.44 19.97 12.11
CA ILE A 450 -4.86 19.06 13.19
C ILE A 450 -5.02 19.86 14.49
N ALA A 451 -3.99 20.62 14.87
CA ALA A 451 -3.95 21.44 16.08
C ALA A 451 -5.06 22.50 16.10
N ASN A 452 -5.41 23.03 14.91
CA ASN A 452 -6.49 23.99 14.69
C ASN A 452 -7.86 23.32 14.45
N LYS A 453 -8.07 22.12 15.01
CA LYS A 453 -9.35 21.38 14.99
C LYS A 453 -9.91 21.17 13.58
N GLY A 454 -9.03 20.90 12.61
CA GLY A 454 -9.37 20.63 11.22
C GLY A 454 -9.61 21.88 10.37
N GLN A 455 -9.48 23.09 10.93
CA GLN A 455 -9.58 24.32 10.17
C GLN A 455 -8.23 24.65 9.53
N PHE A 456 -8.21 24.71 8.19
CA PHE A 456 -7.00 25.00 7.43
C PHE A 456 -6.50 26.43 7.76
N PRO A 457 -5.29 26.59 8.31
CA PRO A 457 -4.78 27.89 8.76
C PRO A 457 -3.86 28.59 7.75
N GLY A 458 -3.58 27.95 6.61
CA GLY A 458 -2.64 28.46 5.60
C GLY A 458 -3.28 29.37 4.54
N CYS A 459 -2.45 29.80 3.59
CA CYS A 459 -2.88 30.51 2.39
C CYS A 459 -3.53 29.53 1.40
N TYR A 460 -4.75 29.83 0.94
CA TYR A 460 -5.47 28.97 -0.02
C TYR A 460 -4.82 28.93 -1.40
N ASP A 461 -4.08 29.98 -1.79
CA ASP A 461 -3.32 30.02 -3.04
C ASP A 461 -2.02 29.20 -2.98
N GLY A 462 -1.72 28.60 -1.82
CA GLY A 462 -0.54 27.76 -1.61
C GLY A 462 0.70 28.50 -1.17
N GLY A 463 1.81 27.75 -1.09
CA GLY A 463 3.09 28.29 -0.65
C GLY A 463 3.98 28.82 -1.77
N ARG A 464 3.75 28.45 -3.03
CA ARG A 464 4.69 28.73 -4.13
C ARG A 464 4.91 30.23 -4.33
N GLY A 465 6.16 30.67 -4.27
CA GLY A 465 6.50 32.09 -4.48
C GLY A 465 5.99 33.02 -3.37
N LEU A 466 5.73 32.49 -2.17
CA LEU A 466 5.36 33.29 -1.00
C LEU A 466 6.35 34.43 -0.77
N ASP A 467 5.86 35.67 -0.74
CA ASP A 467 6.62 36.80 -0.20
C ASP A 467 6.65 36.76 1.34
N ASP A 468 7.45 37.63 1.95
CA ASP A 468 7.64 37.63 3.40
C ASP A 468 6.38 38.08 4.15
N GLN A 469 5.59 39.00 3.58
CA GLN A 469 4.36 39.48 4.20
C GLN A 469 3.29 38.39 4.28
N VAL A 470 3.08 37.66 3.18
CA VAL A 470 2.15 36.52 3.16
C VAL A 470 2.68 35.43 4.07
N TYR A 471 3.98 35.14 4.05
CA TYR A 471 4.59 34.17 4.95
C TYR A 471 4.30 34.49 6.43
N ASP A 472 4.59 35.72 6.86
CA ASP A 472 4.41 36.14 8.25
C ASP A 472 2.93 36.12 8.68
N SER A 473 2.02 36.38 7.74
CA SER A 473 0.58 36.39 7.95
C SER A 473 -0.05 35.02 8.21
N TYR A 474 0.61 33.92 7.79
CA TYR A 474 0.07 32.56 7.89
C TYR A 474 0.95 31.57 8.65
N TYR A 475 2.28 31.66 8.53
CA TYR A 475 3.19 30.56 8.89
C TYR A 475 4.24 30.92 9.94
N SER A 476 4.39 32.20 10.32
CA SER A 476 5.29 32.61 11.40
C SER A 476 4.90 31.97 12.74
N LEU A 477 5.88 31.80 13.64
CA LEU A 477 5.61 31.28 14.99
C LEU A 477 4.57 32.14 15.73
N GLU A 478 4.69 33.47 15.65
CA GLU A 478 3.74 34.40 16.27
C GLU A 478 2.34 34.24 15.70
N LYS A 479 2.21 34.00 14.40
CA LYS A 479 0.92 33.69 13.79
C LYS A 479 0.37 32.36 14.28
N ILE A 480 1.19 31.32 14.34
CA ILE A 480 0.80 29.99 14.84
C ILE A 480 0.28 30.09 16.27
N LYS A 481 1.02 30.78 17.15
CA LYS A 481 0.59 31.06 18.53
C LYS A 481 -0.74 31.77 18.57
N THR A 482 -0.89 32.85 17.80
CA THR A 482 -2.12 33.65 17.74
C THR A 482 -3.33 32.80 17.33
N THR A 483 -3.19 32.00 16.28
CA THR A 483 -4.25 31.10 15.81
C THR A 483 -4.62 30.03 16.83
N LEU A 484 -3.62 29.47 17.52
CA LEU A 484 -3.78 28.40 18.51
C LEU A 484 -3.92 28.91 19.95
N THR A 485 -4.16 30.21 20.17
CA THR A 485 -4.39 30.81 21.51
C THR A 485 -5.51 30.15 22.30
N HIS A 486 -6.45 29.50 21.61
CA HIS A 486 -7.57 28.80 22.18
C HIS A 486 -7.23 27.37 22.69
N THR A 487 -5.95 27.03 22.74
CA THR A 487 -5.41 25.71 23.11
C THR A 487 -4.27 25.86 24.12
N ASP A 488 -3.91 24.77 24.78
CA ASP A 488 -2.88 24.70 25.82
C ASP A 488 -1.66 23.85 25.39
N TYR A 489 -1.32 23.87 24.10
CA TYR A 489 -0.16 23.13 23.59
C TYR A 489 1.16 23.67 24.14
N GLU A 490 2.13 22.79 24.32
CA GLU A 490 3.49 23.13 24.71
C GLU A 490 4.16 24.00 23.62
N GLU A 491 4.96 24.97 24.06
CA GLU A 491 5.75 25.83 23.17
C GLU A 491 6.64 25.01 22.21
N GLU A 492 7.18 23.88 22.67
CA GLU A 492 7.98 22.96 21.86
C GLU A 492 7.20 22.42 20.65
N PHE A 493 5.90 22.13 20.82
CA PHE A 493 5.03 21.68 19.73
C PHE A 493 4.79 22.80 18.70
N LEU A 494 4.52 24.02 19.17
CA LEU A 494 4.30 25.18 18.31
C LEU A 494 5.58 25.54 17.52
N GLN A 495 6.73 25.47 18.19
CA GLN A 495 8.04 25.69 17.57
C GLN A 495 8.35 24.62 16.52
N MET A 496 8.02 23.35 16.78
CA MET A 496 8.19 22.27 15.81
C MET A 496 7.36 22.53 14.54
N ILE A 497 6.08 22.91 14.67
CA ILE A 497 5.24 23.27 13.53
C ILE A 497 5.87 24.44 12.75
N ALA A 498 6.26 25.51 13.45
CA ALA A 498 6.88 26.68 12.83
C ALA A 498 8.20 26.35 12.10
N ASN A 499 9.00 25.43 12.66
CA ASN A 499 10.26 24.99 12.05
C ASN A 499 10.02 24.17 10.78
N CYS A 500 8.98 23.31 10.77
CA CYS A 500 8.57 22.59 9.56
C CYS A 500 8.11 23.55 8.45
N LEU A 501 7.51 24.68 8.84
CA LEU A 501 6.97 25.69 7.94
C LEU A 501 7.95 26.82 7.63
N LYS A 502 9.27 26.65 7.83
CA LYS A 502 10.25 27.65 7.42
C LYS A 502 10.23 27.86 5.90
N LYS A 503 10.24 29.13 5.49
CA LYS A 503 10.27 29.52 4.07
C LYS A 503 11.47 28.93 3.34
N ASN A 504 12.65 29.04 3.95
CA ASN A 504 13.87 28.39 3.49
C ASN A 504 13.84 26.90 3.86
N HIS A 505 13.78 26.01 2.86
CA HIS A 505 13.67 24.56 3.11
C HIS A 505 14.90 23.95 3.80
N TYR A 506 16.07 24.61 3.75
CA TYR A 506 17.28 24.17 4.46
C TYR A 506 17.18 24.35 5.98
N GLU A 507 16.32 25.26 6.45
CA GLU A 507 16.10 25.51 7.87
C GLU A 507 15.09 24.55 8.49
N ARG A 508 14.43 23.72 7.67
CA ARG A 508 13.44 22.76 8.14
C ARG A 508 14.13 21.57 8.82
N PRO A 509 13.56 21.06 9.93
CA PRO A 509 14.16 19.96 10.68
C PRO A 509 14.22 18.67 9.85
N SER A 510 15.06 17.71 10.27
CA SER A 510 14.99 16.35 9.75
C SER A 510 13.72 15.65 10.24
N ILE A 511 13.27 14.61 9.53
CA ILE A 511 12.12 13.83 9.99
C ILE A 511 12.43 13.10 11.31
N GLU A 512 13.68 12.68 11.53
CA GLU A 512 14.11 12.09 12.81
C GLU A 512 13.88 13.06 13.97
N GLN A 513 14.26 14.34 13.82
CA GLN A 513 14.04 15.37 14.84
C GLN A 513 12.54 15.57 15.10
N ILE A 514 11.73 15.65 14.05
CA ILE A 514 10.27 15.78 14.16
C ILE A 514 9.67 14.58 14.91
N HIS A 515 10.08 13.37 14.54
CA HIS A 515 9.57 12.14 15.12
C HIS A 515 9.91 12.04 16.61
N GLN A 516 11.16 12.33 16.98
CA GLN A 516 11.59 12.39 18.39
C GLN A 516 10.79 13.40 19.21
N THR A 517 10.54 14.61 18.67
CA THR A 517 9.72 15.63 19.33
C THR A 517 8.28 15.15 19.53
N ASN A 518 7.64 14.56 18.51
CA ASN A 518 6.24 14.12 18.64
C ASN A 518 6.08 12.93 19.61
N ILE A 519 6.96 11.93 19.56
CA ILE A 519 6.96 10.82 20.54
C ILE A 519 7.08 11.38 21.95
N LYS A 520 8.05 12.27 22.18
CA LYS A 520 8.29 12.87 23.49
C LYS A 520 7.04 13.59 24.01
N LEU A 521 6.43 14.46 23.19
CA LEU A 521 5.23 15.21 23.57
C LEU A 521 4.04 14.28 23.86
N TYR A 522 3.87 13.24 23.05
CA TYR A 522 2.82 12.25 23.25
C TYR A 522 3.01 11.47 24.55
N LEU A 523 4.22 10.97 24.82
CA LEU A 523 4.53 10.21 26.04
C LEU A 523 4.39 11.08 27.30
N GLN A 524 4.84 12.34 27.26
CA GLN A 524 4.68 13.27 28.38
C GLN A 524 3.21 13.56 28.71
N ASP A 525 2.34 13.67 27.70
CA ASP A 525 0.89 13.82 27.93
C ASP A 525 0.26 12.52 28.46
N LEU A 526 0.76 11.35 28.03
CA LEU A 526 0.34 10.06 28.59
C LEU A 526 0.66 9.97 30.09
N GLU A 527 1.89 10.30 30.47
CA GLU A 527 2.39 10.25 31.85
C GLU A 527 1.58 11.19 32.76
N LYS A 528 1.46 12.48 32.43
CA LYS A 528 0.76 13.48 33.25
C LYS A 528 -0.68 13.08 33.60
N ASN A 529 -1.42 12.59 32.61
CA ASN A 529 -2.80 12.16 32.80
C ASN A 529 -2.89 10.81 33.56
N SER A 530 -1.88 9.93 33.42
CA SER A 530 -1.82 8.71 34.23
C SER A 530 -1.65 9.08 35.70
N GLU A 531 -0.73 9.98 36.03
CA GLU A 531 -0.52 10.51 37.37
C GLU A 531 -1.77 11.19 37.92
N GLU A 532 -2.44 12.05 37.14
CA GLU A 532 -3.71 12.66 37.56
C GLU A 532 -4.81 11.63 37.84
N SER A 533 -4.88 10.56 37.05
CA SER A 533 -5.86 9.49 37.26
C SER A 533 -5.54 8.68 38.52
N PHE A 534 -4.25 8.40 38.77
CA PHE A 534 -3.79 7.75 40.00
C PHE A 534 -4.05 8.64 41.22
N SER A 535 -3.72 9.93 41.18
CA SER A 535 -3.96 10.86 42.29
C SER A 535 -5.46 11.08 42.57
N LYS A 536 -6.31 11.11 41.54
CA LYS A 536 -7.78 11.17 41.73
C LYS A 536 -8.32 9.89 42.36
N ASN A 537 -7.83 8.72 41.94
CA ASN A 537 -8.21 7.44 42.52
C ASN A 537 -7.70 7.29 43.97
N GLU A 538 -6.49 7.73 44.27
CA GLU A 538 -5.95 7.76 45.64
C GLU A 538 -6.74 8.73 46.53
N SER A 539 -7.09 9.91 46.02
CA SER A 539 -7.93 10.87 46.77
C SER A 539 -9.34 10.32 47.03
N GLN A 540 -9.92 9.59 46.08
CA GLN A 540 -11.20 8.91 46.27
C GLN A 540 -11.09 7.73 47.26
N LEU A 541 -10.01 6.96 47.21
CA LEU A 541 -9.72 5.89 48.16
C LEU A 541 -9.51 6.43 49.58
N GLN A 542 -8.75 7.52 49.74
CA GLN A 542 -8.59 8.21 51.04
C GLN A 542 -9.90 8.79 51.54
N TYR A 543 -10.74 9.36 50.67
CA TYR A 543 -12.07 9.84 51.04
C TYR A 543 -12.98 8.71 51.53
N LEU A 544 -12.97 7.56 50.84
CA LEU A 544 -13.72 6.36 51.23
C LEU A 544 -13.23 5.79 52.58
N GLN A 545 -11.91 5.70 52.78
CA GLN A 545 -11.31 5.25 54.04
C GLN A 545 -11.65 6.19 55.21
N ASN A 546 -11.60 7.50 54.99
CA ASN A 546 -11.97 8.51 55.99
C ASN A 546 -13.47 8.48 56.32
N SER A 547 -14.32 8.20 55.34
CA SER A 547 -15.77 8.07 55.53
C SER A 547 -16.14 6.81 56.32
N GLN A 548 -15.49 5.67 56.03
CA GLN A 548 -15.65 4.44 56.81
C GLN A 548 -15.14 4.60 58.24
N THR A 549 -14.04 5.33 58.44
CA THR A 549 -13.47 5.61 59.77
C THR A 549 -14.42 6.50 60.59
N LYS A 550 -15.00 7.53 59.98
CA LYS A 550 -16.02 8.37 60.63
C LYS A 550 -17.29 7.60 60.99
N GLN A 551 -17.77 6.69 60.14
CA GLN A 551 -18.89 5.81 60.48
C GLN A 551 -18.56 4.87 61.64
N LYS A 552 -17.36 4.29 61.65
CA LYS A 552 -16.91 3.41 62.74
C LYS A 552 -16.79 4.15 64.07
N ILE A 553 -16.27 5.39 64.07
CA ILE A 553 -16.22 6.26 65.25
C ILE A 553 -17.64 6.63 65.71
N LYS A 554 -18.56 6.94 64.78
CA LYS A 554 -19.96 7.23 65.11
C LYS A 554 -20.65 6.05 65.78
N ILE A 555 -20.50 4.84 65.24
CA ILE A 555 -21.04 3.60 65.82
C ILE A 555 -20.46 3.36 67.22
N LEU A 556 -19.15 3.58 67.41
CA LEU A 556 -18.49 3.44 68.72
C LEU A 556 -18.94 4.50 69.73
N SER A 557 -19.22 5.73 69.29
CA SER A 557 -19.74 6.80 70.15
C SER A 557 -21.22 6.59 70.53
N GLU A 558 -22.03 6.05 69.63
CA GLU A 558 -23.44 5.74 69.91
C GLU A 558 -23.58 4.52 70.85
N SER A 559 -22.68 3.54 70.73
CA SER A 559 -22.65 2.37 71.63
C SER A 559 -22.11 2.68 73.04
N SER A 560 -21.27 3.70 73.20
CA SER A 560 -20.80 4.16 74.53
C SER A 560 -21.82 5.06 75.25
N ILE A 561 -22.71 5.74 74.53
CA ILE A 561 -23.84 6.48 75.12
C ILE A 561 -24.93 5.52 75.65
N GLN A 562 -25.12 4.35 75.02
CA GLN A 562 -26.06 3.34 75.51
C GLN A 562 -25.58 2.58 76.75
N GLN A 563 -24.27 2.52 77.01
CA GLN A 563 -23.72 1.90 78.23
C GLN A 563 -23.72 2.81 79.46
N SER A 564 -23.98 4.11 79.29
CA SER A 564 -24.06 5.09 80.40
C SER A 564 -25.50 5.42 80.83
N SER A 565 -26.49 4.76 80.22
CA SER A 565 -27.92 4.94 80.51
C SER A 565 -28.62 3.64 80.93
N GLN A 566 -27.85 2.63 81.35
CA GLN A 566 -28.34 1.42 82.03
C GLN A 566 -27.90 1.37 83.49
#